data_AF-A0A1D6KQT4-F1
#
_entry.id   AF-A0A1D6KQT4-F1
#
_cell.length_a   1.000
_cell.length_b   1.000
_cell.length_c   1.000
_cell.angle_alpha   90.00
_cell.angle_beta   90.00
_cell.angle_gamma   90.00
#
_symmetry.space_group_name_H-M   'P 1'
#
loop_
_entity.id
_entity.type
_entity.pdbx_description
1 polymer ?
#
loop_
_entity_poly.entity_id
_entity_poly.type
_entity_poly.pdbx_seq_one_letter_code
_entity_poly.pdbx_strand_id
1 'polypeptide(L)'
;MVYVGALSESHSANTYFSHSMAFGGGGIALSFPLAAALAQTLDVCIKRYPKLYGSDDRLHACITELGVPLSREYGFHQWDIRGNAHGLLASHPIVPFISIHHVELVDPIYPGLNSLGKSGAVYEGYENGTHELPAAFNLL
;
A
#
# COMPACT_ATOMS: atom_id res chain seq x y z
N MET A 1 -14.18 6.63 13.23
CA MET A 1 -12.82 6.06 13.12
C MET A 1 -12.68 5.51 11.71
N VAL A 2 -11.56 5.75 11.04
CA VAL A 2 -11.31 5.35 9.65
C VAL A 2 -9.93 4.70 9.54
N TYR A 3 -9.88 3.57 8.84
CA TYR A 3 -8.68 2.81 8.48
C TYR A 3 -8.68 2.66 6.95
N VAL A 4 -7.69 3.24 6.27
CA VAL A 4 -7.59 3.28 4.81
C VAL A 4 -6.31 2.59 4.34
N GLY A 5 -6.40 1.90 3.20
CA GLY A 5 -5.28 1.32 2.48
C GLY A 5 -5.78 0.37 1.40
N ALA A 6 -4.93 -0.55 0.94
CA ALA A 6 -5.29 -1.52 -0.09
C ALA A 6 -4.82 -2.94 0.22
N LEU A 7 -5.49 -3.90 -0.42
CA LEU A 7 -5.05 -5.29 -0.52
C LEU A 7 -3.79 -5.36 -1.39
N SER A 8 -3.08 -6.49 -1.32
CA SER A 8 -1.97 -6.76 -2.24
C SER A 8 -2.49 -7.08 -3.65
N GLU A 9 -1.74 -6.70 -4.67
CA GLU A 9 -1.92 -7.20 -6.03
C GLU A 9 -1.56 -8.71 -6.14
N SER A 10 -0.83 -9.24 -5.17
CA SER A 10 -0.48 -10.64 -5.08
C SER A 10 -1.60 -11.48 -4.46
N HIS A 11 -2.14 -12.41 -5.25
CA HIS A 11 -3.15 -13.36 -4.77
C HIS A 11 -2.63 -14.23 -3.61
N SER A 12 -1.37 -14.66 -3.67
CA SER A 12 -0.79 -15.50 -2.62
C SER A 12 -0.62 -14.73 -1.31
N ALA A 13 -0.24 -13.45 -1.37
CA ALA A 13 -0.16 -12.60 -0.18
C ALA A 13 -1.53 -12.43 0.47
N ASN A 14 -2.57 -12.11 -0.32
CA ASN A 14 -3.93 -11.97 0.22
C ASN A 14 -4.48 -13.26 0.83
N THR A 15 -4.17 -14.42 0.24
CA THR A 15 -4.57 -15.74 0.76
C THR A 15 -3.82 -16.10 2.05
N TYR A 16 -2.55 -15.71 2.18
CA TYR A 16 -1.74 -16.00 3.35
C TYR A 16 -2.09 -15.10 4.54
N PHE A 17 -2.32 -13.81 4.28
CA PHE A 17 -2.61 -12.81 5.31
C PHE A 17 -4.10 -12.57 5.48
N SER A 18 -4.69 -11.71 4.64
CA SER A 18 -6.12 -11.41 4.66
C SER A 18 -6.55 -10.67 3.41
N HIS A 19 -7.79 -10.93 2.96
CA HIS A 19 -8.48 -10.16 1.93
C HIS A 19 -9.18 -8.91 2.50
N SER A 20 -8.92 -8.55 3.75
CA SER A 20 -9.60 -7.46 4.46
C SER A 20 -8.64 -6.57 5.25
N MET A 21 -7.34 -6.66 4.96
CA MET A 21 -6.30 -5.84 5.59
C MET A 21 -5.61 -4.94 4.57
N ALA A 22 -5.17 -3.77 5.02
CA ALA A 22 -4.23 -2.97 4.24
C ALA A 22 -2.81 -3.53 4.42
N PHE A 23 -2.10 -3.67 3.32
CA PHE A 23 -0.70 -4.09 3.31
C PHE A 23 0.22 -2.90 3.57
N GLY A 24 1.16 -3.07 4.50
CA GLY A 24 1.97 -1.97 5.03
C GLY A 24 2.88 -1.32 4.00
N GLY A 25 3.48 -2.12 3.11
CA GLY A 25 4.36 -1.60 2.06
C GLY A 25 3.63 -0.75 1.02
N GLY A 26 2.37 -1.09 0.75
CA GLY A 26 1.49 -0.32 -0.10
C GLY A 26 1.05 0.99 0.55
N GLY A 27 1.11 1.11 1.88
CA GLY A 27 0.76 2.31 2.65
C GLY A 27 -0.57 2.17 3.40
N ILE A 28 -0.64 2.81 4.58
CA ILE A 28 -1.79 2.76 5.48
C ILE A 28 -2.05 4.16 6.05
N ALA A 29 -3.31 4.60 6.06
CA ALA A 29 -3.73 5.83 6.70
C ALA A 29 -4.80 5.58 7.77
N LEU A 30 -4.62 6.20 8.94
CA LEU A 30 -5.56 6.12 10.06
C LEU A 30 -6.11 7.51 10.38
N SER A 31 -7.41 7.61 10.61
CA SER A 31 -7.98 8.83 11.20
C SER A 31 -7.39 9.06 12.59
N PHE A 32 -7.19 10.33 12.97
CA PHE A 32 -6.68 10.66 14.31
C PHE A 32 -7.44 9.98 15.47
N PRO A 33 -8.79 9.94 15.49
CA PRO A 33 -9.51 9.23 16.55
C PRO A 33 -9.19 7.72 16.64
N LEU A 34 -8.94 7.07 15.49
CA LEU A 34 -8.54 5.66 15.48
C LEU A 34 -7.12 5.49 16.01
N ALA A 35 -6.17 6.33 15.58
CA ALA A 35 -4.81 6.30 16.08
C ALA A 35 -4.75 6.52 17.60
N ALA A 36 -5.54 7.47 18.11
CA ALA A 36 -5.63 7.76 19.54
C ALA A 36 -6.25 6.60 20.35
N ALA A 37 -7.26 5.91 19.81
CA ALA A 37 -7.84 4.73 20.44
C ALA A 37 -6.87 3.54 20.43
N LEU A 38 -6.21 3.31 19.29
CA LEU A 38 -5.24 2.23 19.12
C LEU A 38 -4.02 2.41 20.05
N ALA A 39 -3.51 3.63 20.19
CA ALA A 39 -2.37 3.92 21.05
C ALA A 39 -2.58 3.51 22.52
N GLN A 40 -3.84 3.43 22.98
CA GLN A 40 -4.16 3.00 24.35
C GLN A 40 -4.08 1.49 24.55
N THR A 41 -4.22 0.70 23.48
CA THR A 41 -4.37 -0.76 23.57
C THR A 41 -3.32 -1.54 22.76
N LEU A 42 -2.57 -0.87 21.88
CA LEU A 42 -1.67 -1.50 20.90
C LEU A 42 -0.66 -2.45 21.55
N ASP A 43 0.02 -2.03 22.62
CA ASP A 43 1.04 -2.84 23.30
C ASP A 43 0.49 -4.16 23.87
N VAL A 44 -0.75 -4.14 24.37
CA VAL A 44 -1.42 -5.34 24.88
C VAL A 44 -1.93 -6.18 23.73
N CYS A 45 -2.48 -5.53 22.69
CA CYS A 45 -2.99 -6.22 21.51
C CYS A 45 -1.90 -7.00 20.77
N ILE A 46 -0.75 -6.39 20.43
CA ILE A 46 0.31 -7.08 19.68
C ILE A 46 0.86 -8.31 20.42
N LYS A 47 0.81 -8.30 21.76
CA LYS A 47 1.19 -9.45 22.61
C LYS A 47 0.18 -10.58 22.58
N ARG A 48 -1.10 -10.31 22.29
CA ARG A 48 -2.14 -11.34 22.08
C ARG A 48 -1.99 -12.06 20.75
N TYR A 49 -1.36 -11.42 19.76
CA TYR A 49 -1.18 -11.94 18.41
C TYR A 49 0.29 -12.22 18.05
N PRO A 50 1.05 -12.98 18.86
CA PRO A 50 2.49 -13.16 18.64
C PRO A 50 2.81 -13.98 17.38
N LYS A 51 1.84 -14.76 16.88
CA LYS A 51 1.98 -15.62 15.71
C LYS A 51 1.70 -14.92 14.38
N LEU A 52 1.11 -13.71 14.41
CA LEU A 52 0.89 -12.91 13.20
C LEU A 52 2.22 -12.35 12.69
N TYR A 53 2.36 -12.34 11.36
CA TYR A 53 3.61 -12.01 10.68
C TYR A 53 3.52 -10.60 10.08
N GLY A 54 4.55 -9.78 10.34
CA GLY A 54 4.56 -8.40 9.87
C GLY A 54 3.83 -7.44 10.82
N SER A 55 4.09 -6.15 10.63
CA SER A 55 3.49 -5.08 11.43
C SER A 55 2.04 -4.80 11.01
N ASP A 56 1.75 -4.92 9.72
CA ASP A 56 0.45 -4.69 9.10
C ASP A 56 -0.60 -5.75 9.49
N ASP A 57 -0.22 -7.02 9.54
CA ASP A 57 -1.09 -8.12 10.00
C ASP A 57 -1.51 -7.91 11.47
N ARG A 58 -0.54 -7.56 12.32
CA ARG A 58 -0.80 -7.23 13.74
C ARG A 58 -1.63 -5.95 13.90
N LEU A 59 -1.31 -4.92 13.12
CA LEU A 59 -2.05 -3.66 13.12
C LEU A 59 -3.51 -3.91 12.72
N HIS A 60 -3.74 -4.70 11.66
CA HIS A 60 -5.08 -5.10 11.21
C HIS A 60 -5.84 -5.84 12.30
N ALA A 61 -5.22 -6.81 12.98
CA ALA A 61 -5.84 -7.51 14.10
C ALA A 61 -6.26 -6.54 15.22
N CYS A 62 -5.39 -5.60 15.60
CA CYS A 62 -5.70 -4.63 16.65
C CYS A 62 -6.79 -3.62 16.27
N ILE A 63 -6.81 -3.17 15.01
CA ILE A 63 -7.89 -2.30 14.51
C ILE A 63 -9.22 -3.07 14.46
N THR A 64 -9.17 -4.38 14.18
CA THR A 64 -10.36 -5.27 14.17
C THR A 64 -10.96 -5.41 15.57
N GLU A 65 -10.14 -5.47 16.63
CA GLU A 65 -10.65 -5.44 18.02
C GLU A 65 -11.41 -4.15 18.36
N LEU A 66 -11.07 -3.04 17.70
CA LEU A 66 -11.79 -1.76 17.81
C LEU A 66 -13.03 -1.69 16.90
N GLY A 67 -13.32 -2.75 16.13
CA GLY A 67 -14.48 -2.86 15.27
C GLY A 67 -14.44 -1.98 14.02
N VAL A 68 -13.26 -1.54 13.58
CA VAL A 68 -13.12 -0.65 12.42
C VAL A 68 -12.68 -1.45 11.19
N PRO A 69 -13.52 -1.56 10.14
CA PRO A 69 -13.15 -2.29 8.93
C PRO A 69 -12.20 -1.48 8.05
N LEU A 70 -11.49 -2.16 7.15
CA LEU A 70 -10.72 -1.52 6.09
C LEU A 70 -11.65 -0.76 5.13
N SER A 71 -11.33 0.50 4.90
CA SER A 71 -11.84 1.31 3.79
C SER A 71 -10.83 1.23 2.65
N ARG A 72 -11.17 0.50 1.59
CA ARG A 72 -10.23 0.29 0.47
C ARG A 72 -10.08 1.55 -0.37
N GLU A 73 -8.85 1.97 -0.58
CA GLU A 73 -8.47 3.02 -1.52
C GLU A 73 -7.54 2.42 -2.59
N TYR A 74 -7.87 2.61 -3.86
CA TYR A 74 -7.24 1.88 -4.98
C TYR A 74 -5.88 2.46 -5.39
N GLY A 75 -5.51 3.64 -4.88
CA GLY A 75 -4.21 4.26 -5.14
C GLY A 75 -3.04 3.74 -4.31
N PHE A 76 -3.28 2.88 -3.31
CA PHE A 76 -2.21 2.23 -2.53
C PHE A 76 -1.84 0.90 -3.17
N HIS A 77 -0.55 0.67 -3.39
CA HIS A 77 -0.05 -0.50 -4.11
C HIS A 77 1.09 -1.21 -3.37
N GLN A 78 0.80 -2.40 -2.84
CA GLN A 78 1.82 -3.24 -2.22
C GLN A 78 2.83 -3.73 -3.26
N TRP A 79 2.39 -3.98 -4.49
CA TRP A 79 3.26 -4.16 -5.66
C TRP A 79 4.35 -5.24 -5.51
N ASP A 80 4.10 -6.30 -4.73
CA ASP A 80 4.97 -7.48 -4.56
C ASP A 80 4.89 -8.43 -5.77
N ILE A 81 4.94 -7.88 -6.98
CA ILE A 81 4.83 -8.62 -8.25
C ILE A 81 6.15 -8.55 -9.02
N ARG A 82 6.38 -9.49 -9.94
CA ARG A 82 7.60 -9.57 -10.76
C ARG A 82 7.28 -9.71 -12.24
N GLY A 83 8.23 -9.32 -13.07
CA GLY A 83 8.12 -9.36 -14.52
C GLY A 83 7.32 -8.18 -15.08
N ASN A 84 6.64 -8.39 -16.20
CA ASN A 84 5.99 -7.31 -16.94
C ASN A 84 4.69 -6.83 -16.26
N ALA A 85 4.71 -5.62 -15.71
CA ALA A 85 3.58 -4.98 -15.04
C ALA A 85 2.55 -4.32 -15.97
N HIS A 86 2.76 -4.35 -17.30
CA HIS A 86 1.96 -3.59 -18.27
C HIS A 86 0.46 -3.89 -18.16
N GLY A 87 0.07 -5.15 -18.01
CA GLY A 87 -1.36 -5.50 -17.87
C GLY A 87 -2.00 -4.91 -16.61
N LEU A 88 -1.25 -4.85 -15.51
CA LEU A 88 -1.74 -4.30 -14.25
C LEU A 88 -1.82 -2.77 -14.30
N LEU A 89 -0.82 -2.11 -14.91
CA LEU A 89 -0.83 -0.67 -15.13
C LEU A 89 -1.92 -0.25 -16.13
N ALA A 90 -2.11 -0.99 -17.22
CA ALA A 90 -3.11 -0.69 -18.25
C ALA A 90 -4.55 -0.92 -17.78
N SER A 91 -4.76 -1.77 -16.77
CA SER A 91 -6.07 -2.01 -16.17
C SER A 91 -6.32 -1.18 -14.90
N HIS A 92 -5.38 -0.33 -14.51
CA HIS A 92 -5.51 0.50 -13.33
C HIS A 92 -6.70 1.47 -13.47
N PRO A 93 -7.57 1.60 -12.44
CA PRO A 93 -8.70 2.51 -12.50
C PRO A 93 -8.24 3.98 -12.60
N ILE A 94 -9.14 4.84 -13.07
CA ILE A 94 -8.89 6.30 -13.12
C ILE A 94 -9.04 6.86 -11.70
N VAL A 95 -8.01 6.64 -10.88
CA VAL A 95 -7.87 7.14 -9.50
C VAL A 95 -6.42 7.59 -9.28
N PRO A 96 -6.15 8.50 -8.33
CA PRO A 96 -4.79 8.94 -8.04
C PRO A 96 -3.91 7.77 -7.58
N PHE A 97 -2.70 7.67 -8.13
CA PHE A 97 -1.64 6.85 -7.54
C PHE A 97 -1.14 7.53 -6.26
N ILE A 98 -1.23 6.84 -5.13
CA ILE A 98 -0.81 7.35 -3.82
C ILE A 98 0.57 6.81 -3.47
N SER A 99 0.78 5.50 -3.58
CA SER A 99 2.04 4.85 -3.20
C SER A 99 2.24 3.51 -3.87
N ILE A 100 3.52 3.14 -4.06
CA ILE A 100 3.95 1.90 -4.72
C ILE A 100 5.23 1.37 -4.06
N HIS A 101 5.24 0.10 -3.63
CA HIS A 101 6.28 -0.42 -2.74
C HIS A 101 7.55 -0.95 -3.45
N HIS A 102 7.42 -1.76 -4.52
CA HIS A 102 8.53 -2.50 -5.13
C HIS A 102 8.61 -2.35 -6.67
N VAL A 103 8.80 -1.13 -7.15
CA VAL A 103 8.92 -0.84 -8.60
C VAL A 103 10.22 -1.42 -9.19
N GLU A 104 11.25 -1.64 -8.38
CA GLU A 104 12.54 -2.15 -8.81
C GLU A 104 12.49 -3.62 -9.28
N LEU A 105 11.52 -4.40 -8.79
CA LEU A 105 11.36 -5.83 -9.04
C LEU A 105 10.56 -6.15 -10.32
N VAL A 106 9.90 -5.15 -10.92
CA VAL A 106 9.15 -5.31 -12.18
C VAL A 106 10.00 -4.92 -13.38
N ASP A 107 9.65 -5.41 -14.57
CA ASP A 107 10.34 -5.03 -15.80
C ASP A 107 10.23 -3.51 -16.04
N PRO A 108 11.20 -2.88 -16.74
CA PRO A 108 11.13 -1.47 -17.06
C PRO A 108 9.83 -1.13 -17.78
N ILE A 109 9.10 -0.14 -17.27
CA ILE A 109 7.84 0.34 -17.86
C ILE A 109 8.11 1.02 -19.20
N TYR A 110 9.23 1.75 -19.30
CA TYR A 110 9.64 2.39 -20.55
C TYR A 110 10.73 1.57 -21.26
N PRO A 111 10.60 1.38 -22.59
CA PRO A 111 11.62 0.72 -23.40
C PRO A 111 12.98 1.42 -23.28
N GLY A 112 14.06 0.65 -23.08
CA GLY A 112 15.44 1.16 -23.06
C GLY A 112 15.96 1.63 -21.71
N LEU A 113 15.16 1.61 -20.63
CA LEU A 113 15.63 1.89 -19.28
C LEU A 113 16.16 0.63 -18.59
N ASN A 114 17.26 0.78 -17.85
CA ASN A 114 17.76 -0.26 -16.95
C ASN A 114 17.06 -0.17 -15.57
N SER A 115 17.34 -1.11 -14.67
CA SER A 115 16.71 -1.19 -13.34
C SER A 115 16.84 0.06 -12.47
N LEU A 116 17.90 0.87 -12.65
CA LEU A 116 18.11 2.11 -11.90
C LEU A 116 17.35 3.30 -12.51
N GLY A 117 17.12 3.30 -13.83
CA GLY A 117 16.29 4.31 -14.51
C GLY A 117 14.78 4.15 -14.29
N LYS A 118 14.35 3.02 -13.73
CA LYS A 118 12.93 2.67 -13.50
C LYS A 118 12.21 3.67 -12.60
N SER A 119 12.77 3.92 -11.41
CA SER A 119 12.16 4.82 -10.45
C SER A 119 12.16 6.26 -11.00
N GLY A 120 13.30 6.71 -11.52
CA GLY A 120 13.47 8.07 -12.07
C GLY A 120 12.48 8.43 -13.18
N ALA A 121 12.18 7.51 -14.11
CA ALA A 121 11.23 7.79 -15.18
C ALA A 121 9.76 7.82 -14.74
N VAL A 122 9.40 7.13 -13.65
CA VAL A 122 8.08 7.30 -13.01
C VAL A 122 7.96 8.70 -12.42
N TYR A 123 9.03 9.21 -11.80
CA TYR A 123 9.09 10.59 -11.29
C TYR A 123 9.11 11.64 -12.42
N GLU A 124 9.86 11.41 -13.50
CA GLU A 124 10.03 12.38 -14.59
C GLU A 124 8.82 12.43 -15.54
N GLY A 125 8.12 11.30 -15.74
CA GLY A 125 6.83 11.27 -16.42
C GLY A 125 5.73 12.00 -15.65
N TYR A 126 5.84 12.08 -14.33
CA TYR A 126 4.96 12.87 -13.45
C TYR A 126 5.23 14.38 -13.57
N GLU A 127 6.48 14.82 -13.75
CA GLU A 127 6.81 16.25 -13.93
C GLU A 127 6.38 16.80 -15.31
N ASN A 128 6.38 15.97 -16.36
CA ASN A 128 6.09 16.41 -17.73
C ASN A 128 4.61 16.24 -18.17
N GLY A 129 3.75 15.68 -17.32
CA GLY A 129 2.33 15.43 -17.62
C GLY A 129 1.38 16.39 -16.91
N THR A 130 0.77 17.29 -17.67
CA THR A 130 -0.49 18.04 -17.40
C THR A 130 -0.91 18.25 -15.94
N HIS A 131 -0.79 19.50 -15.48
CA HIS A 131 -1.39 20.09 -14.28
C HIS A 131 -2.78 19.52 -13.91
N GLU A 132 -2.84 18.58 -12.95
CA GLU A 132 -3.87 18.46 -11.90
C GLU A 132 -3.61 17.19 -11.05
N LEU A 133 -2.93 17.35 -9.90
CA LEU A 133 -3.25 16.81 -8.56
C LEU A 133 -1.98 16.71 -7.67
N PRO A 134 -2.09 17.04 -6.38
CA PRO A 134 -1.00 17.60 -5.59
C PRO A 134 -0.15 16.56 -4.85
N ALA A 135 1.13 16.92 -4.72
CA ALA A 135 2.15 16.48 -3.78
C ALA A 135 1.72 15.50 -2.66
N ALA A 136 2.22 14.27 -2.72
CA ALA A 136 2.59 13.46 -1.56
C ALA A 136 3.55 12.33 -1.94
N PHE A 137 4.65 12.65 -2.64
CA PHE A 137 5.79 11.73 -2.74
C PHE A 137 6.76 12.05 -1.60
N ASN A 138 7.04 11.06 -0.75
CA ASN A 138 7.87 11.11 0.47
C ASN A 138 7.25 11.79 1.69
N LEU A 139 6.57 10.98 2.51
CA LEU A 139 6.82 10.78 3.95
C LEU A 139 5.63 10.02 4.52
N LEU A 140 5.84 8.74 4.83
CA LEU A 140 5.41 8.03 6.05
C LEU A 140 6.01 6.62 6.02
#